data_AF-A0A518AVM5-F1
#
_entry.id   AF-A0A518AVM5-F1
#
_cell.length_a   1.000
_cell.length_b   1.000
_cell.length_c   1.000
_cell.angle_alpha   90.00
_cell.angle_beta   90.00
_cell.angle_gamma   90.00
#
_symmetry.space_group_name_H-M   'P 1'
#
loop_
_entity.id
_entity.type
_entity.pdbx_description
1 polymer ?
#
loop_
_entity_poly.entity_id
_entity_poly.type
_entity_poly.pdbx_seq_one_letter_code
_entity_poly.pdbx_strand_id
1 'polypeptide(L)'
;MTLLLASVLLAAPAVHAQYETKPIDEAAKRYGGSRAKRYARNPTGVEADRTGFGNYIRGVYLASMTQFDAESLADLGKLRYDYMRNYLWAAAPSVQQDLTRLTFTEMSQVIRDNYHPAVKYNAMLLIGELDATYATQTTGSVPMPEANKLLTDYVNGGVDTARAPAPLIVGALVGLERHAKSLEALPAANRGPTAAALLKVLEKDSFPQDLSPSVSQWIKVIAARGLANIGVLGDGNRVHNAMFKMIGDEKARLNTRVRVAELLDMYKNAYGSATGLNEQETVQTLLQLATDIASDEEERAIKYEDEMLGGMGGMRMGSGRGGGFGFGGGGEIELPDEYQRRRLVLRLTGLKKGVEAVKPAIKDQRFAGLLDEVLTAIEPVLNRATEENLILLNLVTDVKQMSSTIATASASLGVEAVDAPPESEEEAAELLQEEEAAEAAEPAN
;
A
#
# COMPACT_ATOMS: atom_id res chain seq x y z
N MET A 1 31.66 23.79 -41.46
CA MET A 1 32.58 23.93 -40.31
C MET A 1 31.75 23.63 -39.07
N THR A 2 31.74 22.37 -38.66
CA THR A 2 30.78 21.81 -37.69
C THR A 2 31.42 21.86 -36.31
N LEU A 3 30.90 22.71 -35.43
CA LEU A 3 31.39 22.85 -34.05
C LEU A 3 30.77 21.74 -33.18
N LEU A 4 31.59 20.77 -32.79
CA LEU A 4 31.29 19.83 -31.71
C LEU A 4 31.44 20.57 -30.37
N LEU A 5 30.34 20.82 -29.67
CA LEU A 5 30.36 21.20 -28.26
C LEU A 5 30.54 19.93 -27.41
N ALA A 6 31.74 19.76 -26.86
CA ALA A 6 32.01 18.77 -25.83
C ALA A 6 31.51 19.32 -24.48
N SER A 7 30.33 18.87 -24.05
CA SER A 7 29.82 19.14 -22.70
C SER A 7 30.58 18.28 -21.68
N VAL A 8 31.53 18.89 -21.00
CA VAL A 8 32.19 18.30 -19.82
C VAL A 8 31.20 18.35 -18.66
N LEU A 9 30.56 17.21 -18.36
CA LEU A 9 29.82 16.99 -17.12
C LEU A 9 30.84 16.93 -15.96
N LEU A 10 31.07 18.08 -15.33
CA LEU A 10 31.70 18.13 -14.01
C LEU A 10 30.67 17.60 -13.00
N ALA A 11 30.82 16.35 -12.58
CA ALA A 11 30.14 15.85 -11.40
C ALA A 11 30.58 16.70 -10.21
N ALA A 12 29.73 17.64 -9.77
CA ALA A 12 29.96 18.34 -8.53
C ALA A 12 30.07 17.29 -7.42
N PRO A 13 31.13 17.33 -6.58
CA PRO A 13 31.18 16.45 -5.42
C PRO A 13 29.90 16.71 -4.63
N ALA A 14 29.08 15.67 -4.46
CA ALA A 14 27.93 15.72 -3.58
C ALA A 14 28.47 16.16 -2.22
N VAL A 15 28.28 17.44 -1.88
CA VAL A 15 28.54 17.94 -0.54
C VAL A 15 27.68 17.07 0.34
N HIS A 16 28.29 16.11 1.04
CA HIS A 16 27.60 15.33 2.04
C HIS A 16 27.05 16.35 3.03
N ALA A 17 25.75 16.65 2.90
CA ALA A 17 25.06 17.47 3.86
C ALA A 17 25.34 16.83 5.21
N GLN A 18 25.99 17.58 6.10
CA GLN A 18 26.22 17.13 7.46
C GLN A 18 24.84 17.09 8.12
N TYR A 19 24.22 15.91 8.12
CA TYR A 19 22.99 15.68 8.84
C TYR A 19 23.26 15.74 10.34
N GLU A 20 22.30 16.25 11.09
CA GLU A 20 22.36 16.26 12.54
C GLU A 20 22.18 14.84 13.09
N THR A 21 22.86 14.56 14.21
CA THR A 21 22.59 13.40 15.07
C THR A 21 22.48 13.86 16.52
N LYS A 22 21.69 13.16 17.31
CA LYS A 22 21.72 13.32 18.77
C LYS A 22 22.85 12.46 19.32
N PRO A 23 23.77 13.01 20.13
CA PRO A 23 24.82 12.21 20.73
C PRO A 23 24.21 11.19 21.69
N ILE A 24 24.76 9.98 21.68
CA ILE A 24 24.33 8.92 22.61
C ILE A 24 24.93 9.21 23.99
N ASP A 25 24.07 9.32 25.00
CA ASP A 25 24.47 9.59 26.38
C ASP A 25 25.01 8.31 27.06
N GLU A 26 26.33 8.22 27.12
CA GLU A 26 27.05 7.12 27.77
C GLU A 26 26.78 7.02 29.28
N ALA A 27 26.44 8.13 29.95
CA ALA A 27 26.07 8.09 31.36
C ALA A 27 24.66 7.49 31.53
N ALA A 28 23.72 7.85 30.65
CA ALA A 28 22.37 7.28 30.64
C ALA A 28 22.37 5.78 30.33
N LYS A 29 23.30 5.27 29.50
CA LYS A 29 23.46 3.81 29.25
C LYS A 29 23.66 3.00 30.54
N ARG A 30 24.26 3.59 31.58
CA ARG A 30 24.47 2.93 32.89
C ARG A 30 23.15 2.58 33.60
N TYR A 31 22.05 3.26 33.26
CA TYR A 31 20.73 2.87 33.76
C TYR A 31 20.36 1.45 33.29
N GLY A 32 20.74 1.10 32.07
CA GLY A 32 20.65 -0.25 31.49
C GLY A 32 19.27 -0.61 30.95
N GLY A 33 19.24 -1.27 29.79
CA GLY A 33 17.99 -1.66 29.12
C GLY A 33 17.10 -2.58 29.97
N SER A 34 17.69 -3.52 30.72
CA SER A 34 16.94 -4.42 31.61
C SER A 34 16.23 -3.68 32.75
N ARG A 35 16.85 -2.63 33.29
CA ARG A 35 16.23 -1.78 34.32
C ARG A 35 15.14 -0.91 33.70
N ALA A 36 15.39 -0.33 32.52
CA ALA A 36 14.40 0.44 31.78
C ALA A 36 13.15 -0.36 31.44
N LYS A 37 13.29 -1.58 30.92
CA LYS A 37 12.15 -2.49 30.66
C LYS A 37 11.38 -2.83 31.92
N ARG A 38 12.08 -3.03 33.05
CA ARG A 38 11.45 -3.29 34.35
C ARG A 38 10.66 -2.08 34.84
N TYR A 39 11.25 -0.90 34.77
CA TYR A 39 10.60 0.34 35.19
C TYR A 39 9.38 0.66 34.34
N ALA A 40 9.47 0.48 33.02
CA ALA A 40 8.33 0.67 32.11
C ALA A 40 7.12 -0.14 32.57
N ARG A 41 7.29 -1.45 32.82
CA ARG A 41 6.22 -2.37 33.24
C ARG A 41 5.72 -2.10 34.66
N ASN A 42 6.66 -1.87 35.58
CA ASN A 42 6.40 -1.81 37.02
C ASN A 42 7.15 -0.61 37.63
N PRO A 43 6.61 0.62 37.51
CA PRO A 43 7.27 1.80 38.07
C PRO A 43 7.31 1.72 39.60
N THR A 44 8.50 1.79 40.17
CA THR A 44 8.78 1.58 41.61
C THR A 44 8.48 2.78 42.51
N GLY A 45 7.89 3.86 41.97
CA GLY A 45 7.62 5.12 42.71
C GLY A 45 8.87 5.91 43.12
N VAL A 46 10.08 5.40 42.87
CA VAL A 46 11.33 6.08 43.19
C VAL A 46 11.66 7.11 42.11
N GLU A 47 11.75 8.38 42.49
CA GLU A 47 11.99 9.50 41.55
C GLU A 47 13.30 9.36 40.76
N ALA A 48 14.33 8.80 41.39
CA ALA A 48 15.60 8.50 40.72
C ALA A 48 15.44 7.48 39.59
N ASP A 49 14.54 6.50 39.73
CA ASP A 49 14.24 5.55 38.66
C ASP A 49 13.47 6.21 37.52
N ARG A 50 12.53 7.12 37.83
CA ARG A 50 11.80 7.89 36.80
C ARG A 50 12.75 8.73 35.96
N THR A 51 13.64 9.49 36.63
CA THR A 51 14.62 10.35 35.96
C THR A 51 15.61 9.52 35.15
N GLY A 52 16.15 8.45 35.73
CA GLY A 52 17.08 7.55 35.04
C GLY A 52 16.45 6.89 33.81
N PHE A 53 15.19 6.47 33.90
CA PHE A 53 14.43 5.93 32.78
C PHE A 53 14.21 6.96 31.68
N GLY A 54 13.75 8.17 32.01
CA GLY A 54 13.56 9.25 31.03
C GLY A 54 14.85 9.61 30.29
N ASN A 55 15.97 9.70 31.02
CA ASN A 55 17.29 9.97 30.43
C ASN A 55 17.76 8.82 29.54
N TYR A 56 17.52 7.57 29.93
CA TYR A 56 17.83 6.41 29.10
C TYR A 56 17.03 6.42 27.79
N ILE A 57 15.72 6.65 27.85
CA ILE A 57 14.88 6.69 26.64
C ILE A 57 15.30 7.81 25.71
N ARG A 58 15.47 9.04 26.22
CA ARG A 58 15.85 10.20 25.42
C ARG A 58 17.28 10.10 24.89
N GLY A 59 18.25 9.94 25.79
CA GLY A 59 19.68 10.06 25.50
C GLY A 59 20.30 8.79 24.90
N VAL A 60 19.65 7.64 25.02
CA VAL A 60 20.13 6.39 24.41
C VAL A 60 19.20 5.97 23.28
N TYR A 61 17.96 5.60 23.61
CA TYR A 61 17.12 4.87 22.65
C TYR A 61 16.66 5.75 21.47
N LEU A 62 16.09 6.92 21.77
CA LEU A 62 15.66 7.86 20.74
C LEU A 62 16.85 8.50 20.02
N ALA A 63 17.98 8.71 20.70
CA ALA A 63 19.21 9.19 20.08
C ALA A 63 19.80 8.19 19.07
N SER A 64 19.74 6.88 19.35
CA SER A 64 20.15 5.83 18.41
C SER A 64 19.36 5.87 17.10
N MET A 65 18.07 6.25 17.13
CA MET A 65 17.25 6.39 15.92
C MET A 65 17.61 7.60 15.05
N THR A 66 18.54 8.46 15.51
CA THR A 66 18.99 9.62 14.75
C THR A 66 20.32 9.40 14.02
N GLN A 67 20.96 8.25 14.23
CA GLN A 67 22.21 7.91 13.54
C GLN A 67 21.92 7.61 12.05
N PHE A 68 22.86 7.96 11.18
CA PHE A 68 22.68 7.87 9.72
C PHE A 68 23.78 7.09 9.00
N ASP A 69 24.66 6.39 9.72
CA ASP A 69 25.54 5.40 9.10
C ASP A 69 24.72 4.22 8.53
N ALA A 70 25.31 3.48 7.60
CA ALA A 70 24.61 2.44 6.84
C ALA A 70 23.96 1.36 7.73
N GLU A 71 24.63 0.96 8.81
CA GLU A 71 24.12 -0.04 9.75
C GLU A 71 22.95 0.52 10.54
N SER A 72 23.09 1.73 11.10
CA SER A 72 22.01 2.40 11.82
C SER A 72 20.77 2.64 10.97
N LEU A 73 20.95 2.99 9.68
CA LEU A 73 19.83 3.19 8.75
C LEU A 73 19.08 1.89 8.47
N ALA A 74 19.79 0.78 8.28
CA ALA A 74 19.17 -0.54 8.10
C ALA A 74 18.38 -0.98 9.34
N ASP A 75 18.82 -0.58 10.53
CA ASP A 75 18.20 -0.94 11.81
C ASP A 75 17.03 -0.04 12.23
N LEU A 76 16.73 1.05 11.53
CA LEU A 76 15.69 2.02 11.96
C LEU A 76 14.32 1.36 12.19
N GLY A 77 13.89 0.47 11.29
CA GLY A 77 12.63 -0.25 11.42
C GLY A 77 12.61 -1.16 12.66
N LYS A 78 13.70 -1.87 12.92
CA LYS A 78 13.87 -2.73 14.09
C LYS A 78 13.89 -1.92 15.38
N LEU A 79 14.65 -0.81 15.41
CA LEU A 79 14.67 0.10 16.55
C LEU A 79 13.29 0.66 16.86
N ARG A 80 12.53 1.10 15.85
CA ARG A 80 11.14 1.57 16.01
C ARG A 80 10.28 0.51 16.66
N TYR A 81 10.26 -0.70 16.09
CA TYR A 81 9.46 -1.80 16.60
C TYR A 81 9.87 -2.20 18.04
N ASP A 82 11.17 -2.32 18.30
CA ASP A 82 11.68 -2.65 19.63
C ASP A 82 11.34 -1.57 20.65
N TYR A 83 11.34 -0.28 20.26
CA TYR A 83 10.91 0.81 21.13
C TYR A 83 9.44 0.63 21.55
N MET A 84 8.57 0.48 20.56
CA MET A 84 7.12 0.36 20.75
C MET A 84 6.80 -0.87 21.60
N ARG A 85 7.35 -2.03 21.24
CA ARG A 85 7.11 -3.30 21.93
C ARG A 85 7.67 -3.33 23.35
N ASN A 86 8.92 -2.90 23.55
CA ASN A 86 9.61 -3.13 24.82
C ASN A 86 9.37 -2.02 25.86
N TYR A 87 9.05 -0.80 25.43
CA TYR A 87 8.89 0.34 26.33
C TYR A 87 7.48 0.92 26.27
N LEU A 88 6.94 1.21 25.10
CA LEU A 88 5.67 1.94 25.02
C LEU A 88 4.45 1.06 25.31
N TRP A 89 4.26 -0.03 24.59
CA TRP A 89 3.11 -0.94 24.77
C TRP A 89 3.20 -1.76 26.05
N ALA A 90 4.42 -2.05 26.51
CA ALA A 90 4.66 -2.77 27.76
C ALA A 90 4.61 -1.86 29.00
N ALA A 91 4.48 -0.54 28.85
CA ALA A 91 4.49 0.37 29.98
C ALA A 91 3.20 0.33 30.80
N ALA A 92 3.31 0.59 32.11
CA ALA A 92 2.19 0.95 32.94
C ALA A 92 1.53 2.25 32.42
N PRO A 93 0.20 2.44 32.56
CA PRO A 93 -0.53 3.54 31.91
C PRO A 93 0.05 4.94 32.14
N SER A 94 0.49 5.25 33.36
CA SER A 94 1.10 6.56 33.68
C SER A 94 2.44 6.77 32.96
N VAL A 95 3.28 5.74 32.91
CA VAL A 95 4.57 5.77 32.20
C VAL A 95 4.33 5.85 30.69
N GLN A 96 3.31 5.15 30.19
CA GLN A 96 2.95 5.14 28.79
C GLN A 96 2.53 6.54 28.28
N GLN A 97 1.76 7.29 29.07
CA GLN A 97 1.40 8.68 28.74
C GLN A 97 2.63 9.60 28.72
N ASP A 98 3.54 9.46 29.69
CA ASP A 98 4.77 10.25 29.73
C ASP A 98 5.70 9.91 28.55
N LEU A 99 5.84 8.64 28.20
CA LEU A 99 6.60 8.19 27.04
C LEU A 99 6.00 8.69 25.73
N THR A 100 4.67 8.63 25.59
CA THR A 100 3.97 9.14 24.40
C THR A 100 4.28 10.61 24.18
N ARG A 101 4.18 11.43 25.23
CA ARG A 101 4.46 12.87 25.18
C ARG A 101 5.93 13.16 24.89
N LEU A 102 6.83 12.43 25.53
CA LEU A 102 8.27 12.52 25.29
C LEU A 102 8.58 12.21 23.82
N THR A 103 8.09 11.08 23.32
CA THR A 103 8.34 10.63 21.95
C THR A 103 7.76 11.59 20.92
N PHE A 104 6.53 12.07 21.13
CA PHE A 104 5.94 13.09 20.26
C PHE A 104 6.83 14.34 20.20
N THR A 105 7.32 14.82 21.35
CA THR A 105 8.17 16.02 21.43
C THR A 105 9.50 15.82 20.70
N GLU A 106 10.20 14.72 21.02
CA GLU A 106 11.54 14.44 20.47
C GLU A 106 11.48 14.18 18.96
N MET A 107 10.49 13.42 18.47
CA MET A 107 10.36 13.13 17.05
C MET A 107 9.85 14.34 16.25
N SER A 108 8.97 15.17 16.83
CA SER A 108 8.55 16.42 16.19
C SER A 108 9.73 17.38 15.99
N GLN A 109 10.74 17.32 16.85
CA GLN A 109 11.99 18.03 16.64
C GLN A 109 12.79 17.41 15.49
N VAL A 110 12.99 16.08 15.49
CA VAL A 110 13.73 15.38 14.43
C VAL A 110 13.18 15.67 13.03
N ILE A 111 11.86 15.75 12.88
CA ILE A 111 11.23 16.04 11.57
C ILE A 111 11.53 17.48 11.11
N ARG A 112 11.60 18.45 12.02
CA ARG A 112 11.80 19.88 11.71
C ARG A 112 13.27 20.23 11.42
N ASP A 113 14.19 19.66 12.18
CA ASP A 113 15.62 20.00 12.15
C ASP A 113 16.37 19.28 11.01
N ASN A 114 17.69 19.47 10.83
CA ASN A 114 18.43 18.96 9.66
C ASN A 114 18.87 17.48 9.77
N TYR A 115 17.96 16.57 10.09
CA TYR A 115 18.24 15.12 10.14
C TYR A 115 18.16 14.44 8.76
N HIS A 116 18.78 13.25 8.65
CA HIS A 116 18.74 12.43 7.45
C HIS A 116 17.29 12.09 7.02
N PRO A 117 16.93 12.07 5.71
CA PRO A 117 15.55 11.82 5.26
C PRO A 117 14.94 10.52 5.80
N ALA A 118 15.70 9.42 5.85
CA ALA A 118 15.24 8.15 6.41
C ALA A 118 14.97 8.24 7.93
N VAL A 119 15.79 9.00 8.67
CA VAL A 119 15.57 9.27 10.11
C VAL A 119 14.28 10.07 10.30
N LYS A 120 14.06 11.11 9.49
CA LYS A 120 12.83 11.92 9.53
C LYS A 120 11.58 11.10 9.18
N TYR A 121 11.69 10.24 8.17
CA TYR A 121 10.63 9.31 7.81
C TYR A 121 10.29 8.37 8.96
N ASN A 122 11.30 7.75 9.58
CA ASN A 122 11.11 6.90 10.74
C ASN A 122 10.47 7.63 11.93
N ALA A 123 10.88 8.88 12.18
CA ALA A 123 10.28 9.74 13.20
C ALA A 123 8.79 10.02 12.92
N MET A 124 8.44 10.27 11.65
CA MET A 124 7.04 10.47 11.24
C MET A 124 6.21 9.20 11.44
N LEU A 125 6.73 8.02 11.08
CA LEU A 125 6.08 6.74 11.34
C LEU A 125 5.85 6.52 12.84
N LEU A 126 6.86 6.80 13.68
CA LEU A 126 6.75 6.67 15.13
C LEU A 126 5.66 7.58 15.70
N ILE A 127 5.57 8.84 15.26
CA ILE A 127 4.46 9.76 15.62
C ILE A 127 3.12 9.17 15.16
N GLY A 128 3.09 8.63 13.94
CA GLY A 128 1.95 7.94 13.35
C GLY A 128 1.57 6.61 14.01
N GLU A 129 2.26 6.18 15.08
CA GLU A 129 1.93 5.01 15.91
C GLU A 129 1.50 5.40 17.35
N LEU A 130 1.54 6.68 17.71
CA LEU A 130 1.23 7.13 19.07
C LEU A 130 -0.28 7.14 19.36
N ASP A 131 -0.64 6.70 20.57
CA ASP A 131 -2.01 6.71 21.10
C ASP A 131 -2.11 7.58 22.36
N ALA A 132 -3.22 8.28 22.54
CA ALA A 132 -3.59 8.88 23.83
C ALA A 132 -4.02 7.81 24.84
N THR A 133 -4.61 6.71 24.37
CA THR A 133 -4.93 5.52 25.16
C THR A 133 -4.63 4.29 24.33
N TYR A 134 -3.75 3.42 24.81
CA TYR A 134 -3.35 2.22 24.07
C TYR A 134 -4.37 1.10 24.27
N ALA A 135 -4.46 0.21 23.27
CA ALA A 135 -5.40 -0.90 23.32
C ALA A 135 -5.13 -1.81 24.53
N THR A 136 -6.21 -2.29 25.14
CA THR A 136 -6.18 -3.35 26.16
C THR A 136 -6.97 -4.55 25.66
N GLN A 137 -7.12 -5.59 26.48
CA GLN A 137 -7.96 -6.74 26.12
C GLN A 137 -9.43 -6.38 25.88
N THR A 138 -9.92 -5.29 26.48
CA THR A 138 -11.34 -4.91 26.46
C THR A 138 -11.61 -3.57 25.80
N THR A 139 -10.57 -2.78 25.51
CA THR A 139 -10.72 -1.43 24.96
C THR A 139 -9.82 -1.26 23.73
N GLY A 140 -10.38 -0.68 22.67
CA GLY A 140 -9.60 -0.25 21.50
C GLY A 140 -8.63 0.89 21.83
N SER A 141 -7.68 1.14 20.94
CA SER A 141 -6.78 2.28 21.06
C SER A 141 -7.44 3.59 20.62
N VAL A 142 -7.02 4.69 21.24
CA VAL A 142 -7.41 6.06 20.91
C VAL A 142 -6.18 6.78 20.40
N PRO A 143 -6.11 7.11 19.11
CA PRO A 143 -4.98 7.84 18.54
C PRO A 143 -4.70 9.16 19.25
N MET A 144 -3.42 9.56 19.33
CA MET A 144 -3.04 10.83 19.96
C MET A 144 -3.53 12.02 19.10
N PRO A 145 -4.36 12.94 19.63
CA PRO A 145 -4.92 14.05 18.85
C PRO A 145 -3.86 15.00 18.29
N GLU A 146 -2.80 15.28 19.03
CA GLU A 146 -1.70 16.16 18.61
C GLU A 146 -0.87 15.51 17.50
N ALA A 147 -0.64 14.20 17.58
CA ALA A 147 -0.03 13.43 16.50
C ALA A 147 -0.90 13.48 15.25
N ASN A 148 -2.20 13.20 15.38
CA ASN A 148 -3.15 13.30 14.28
C ASN A 148 -3.11 14.68 13.60
N LYS A 149 -3.14 15.75 14.39
CA LYS A 149 -3.03 17.12 13.87
C LYS A 149 -1.73 17.33 13.07
N LEU A 150 -0.58 16.95 13.63
CA LEU A 150 0.71 17.07 12.94
C LEU A 150 0.71 16.32 11.61
N LEU A 151 0.20 15.08 11.58
CA LEU A 151 0.12 14.28 10.35
C LEU A 151 -0.75 14.98 9.30
N THR A 152 -1.93 15.50 9.69
CA THR A 152 -2.79 16.26 8.76
C THR A 152 -2.13 17.54 8.25
N ASP A 153 -1.35 18.24 9.08
CA ASP A 153 -0.65 19.47 8.68
C ASP A 153 0.43 19.15 7.61
N TYR A 154 1.18 18.05 7.78
CA TYR A 154 2.19 17.61 6.80
C TYR A 154 1.58 17.15 5.48
N VAL A 155 0.50 16.38 5.51
CA VAL A 155 -0.21 15.97 4.30
C VAL A 155 -0.73 17.19 3.55
N ASN A 156 -1.40 18.11 4.23
CA ASN A 156 -1.93 19.32 3.60
C ASN A 156 -0.82 20.21 3.02
N GLY A 157 0.24 20.48 3.79
CA GLY A 157 1.37 21.28 3.32
C GLY A 157 2.10 20.66 2.14
N GLY A 158 2.22 19.33 2.13
CA GLY A 158 2.80 18.55 1.05
C GLY A 158 1.99 18.63 -0.24
N VAL A 159 0.67 18.41 -0.15
CA VAL A 159 -0.23 18.40 -1.31
C VAL A 159 -0.44 19.79 -1.92
N ASP A 160 -0.39 20.85 -1.11
CA ASP A 160 -0.64 22.22 -1.59
C ASP A 160 0.60 22.94 -2.10
N THR A 161 1.72 22.81 -1.39
CA THR A 161 2.81 23.81 -1.49
C THR A 161 4.20 23.20 -1.63
N ALA A 162 4.31 21.88 -1.82
CA ALA A 162 5.58 21.14 -1.76
C ALA A 162 6.40 21.37 -0.47
N ARG A 163 5.79 21.94 0.59
CA ARG A 163 6.50 22.26 1.84
C ARG A 163 6.98 21.03 2.58
N ALA A 164 6.24 19.92 2.44
CA ALA A 164 6.66 18.63 2.96
C ALA A 164 7.32 17.80 1.84
N PRO A 165 8.54 17.28 2.07
CA PRO A 165 9.15 16.27 1.22
C PRO A 165 8.28 15.00 1.15
N ALA A 166 8.34 14.29 0.02
CA ALA A 166 7.52 13.11 -0.22
C ALA A 166 7.63 12.02 0.86
N PRO A 167 8.81 11.65 1.40
CA PRO A 167 8.89 10.66 2.47
C PRO A 167 8.08 11.05 3.70
N LEU A 168 8.03 12.34 4.05
CA LEU A 168 7.23 12.81 5.19
C LEU A 168 5.73 12.74 4.92
N ILE A 169 5.30 12.99 3.69
CA ILE A 169 3.88 12.83 3.30
C ILE A 169 3.48 11.37 3.40
N VAL A 170 4.32 10.46 2.88
CA VAL A 170 4.10 9.02 2.96
C VAL A 170 3.99 8.56 4.41
N GLY A 171 4.96 8.93 5.25
CA GLY A 171 4.93 8.56 6.67
C GLY A 171 3.71 9.13 7.39
N ALA A 172 3.31 10.36 7.04
CA ALA A 172 2.13 10.98 7.60
C ALA A 172 0.84 10.25 7.18
N LEU A 173 0.73 9.83 5.92
CA LEU A 173 -0.40 9.08 5.41
C LEU A 173 -0.53 7.70 6.03
N VAL A 174 0.57 6.99 6.26
CA VAL A 174 0.57 5.70 7.00
C VAL A 174 -0.01 5.89 8.40
N GLY A 175 0.39 6.96 9.11
CA GLY A 175 -0.18 7.30 10.41
C GLY A 175 -1.67 7.67 10.34
N LEU A 176 -2.09 8.45 9.34
CA LEU A 176 -3.50 8.80 9.14
C LEU A 176 -4.36 7.59 8.77
N GLU A 177 -3.84 6.66 7.97
CA GLU A 177 -4.50 5.39 7.65
C GLU A 177 -4.80 4.59 8.93
N ARG A 178 -3.83 4.48 9.84
CA ARG A 178 -4.05 3.87 11.16
C ARG A 178 -5.08 4.64 11.97
N HIS A 179 -4.95 5.97 12.05
CA HIS A 179 -5.86 6.81 12.83
C HIS A 179 -7.31 6.72 12.33
N ALA A 180 -7.52 6.53 11.03
CA ALA A 180 -8.83 6.39 10.43
C ALA A 180 -9.60 5.15 10.91
N LYS A 181 -8.92 4.06 11.27
CA LYS A 181 -9.56 2.85 11.85
C LYS A 181 -10.26 3.12 13.18
N SER A 182 -9.79 4.13 13.91
CA SER A 182 -10.35 4.56 15.20
C SER A 182 -10.82 6.02 15.14
N LEU A 183 -11.32 6.47 13.98
CA LEU A 183 -11.70 7.88 13.78
C LEU A 183 -12.73 8.35 14.82
N GLU A 184 -13.69 7.51 15.17
CA GLU A 184 -14.72 7.82 16.17
C GLU A 184 -14.16 7.99 17.59
N ALA A 185 -12.97 7.45 17.88
CA ALA A 185 -12.30 7.64 19.16
C ALA A 185 -11.55 8.98 19.25
N LEU A 186 -11.23 9.61 18.11
CA LEU A 186 -10.60 10.93 18.08
C LEU A 186 -11.58 12.04 18.52
N PRO A 187 -11.07 13.17 19.05
CA PRO A 187 -11.88 14.36 19.27
C PRO A 187 -12.54 14.86 17.98
N ALA A 188 -13.75 15.43 18.06
CA ALA A 188 -14.48 15.93 16.90
C ALA A 188 -13.67 16.91 16.04
N ALA A 189 -12.80 17.72 16.68
CA ALA A 189 -11.90 18.65 16.01
C ALA A 189 -10.87 17.98 15.08
N ASN A 190 -10.60 16.68 15.25
CA ASN A 190 -9.63 15.92 14.45
C ASN A 190 -10.29 15.08 13.35
N ARG A 191 -11.56 14.69 13.50
CA ARG A 191 -12.23 13.75 12.59
C ARG A 191 -12.38 14.31 11.18
N GLY A 192 -12.99 15.49 11.07
CA GLY A 192 -13.18 16.19 9.79
C GLY A 192 -11.86 16.47 9.07
N PRO A 193 -10.85 17.08 9.73
CA PRO A 193 -9.54 17.30 9.12
C PRO A 193 -8.83 16.02 8.65
N THR A 194 -8.98 14.90 9.36
CA THR A 194 -8.39 13.61 8.95
C THR A 194 -9.01 13.13 7.65
N ALA A 195 -10.34 13.05 7.57
CA ALA A 195 -11.05 12.65 6.37
C ALA A 195 -10.77 13.60 5.19
N ALA A 196 -10.74 14.91 5.45
CA ALA A 196 -10.45 15.92 4.44
C ALA A 196 -9.01 15.81 3.89
N ALA A 197 -8.02 15.57 4.74
CA ALA A 197 -6.63 15.40 4.31
C ALA A 197 -6.45 14.16 3.41
N LEU A 198 -7.08 13.03 3.77
CA LEU A 198 -7.06 11.81 2.97
C LEU A 198 -7.78 12.01 1.63
N LEU A 199 -8.99 12.58 1.64
CA LEU A 199 -9.75 12.86 0.41
C LEU A 199 -8.99 13.79 -0.53
N LYS A 200 -8.32 14.81 0.02
CA LYS A 200 -7.53 15.75 -0.76
C LYS A 200 -6.36 15.08 -1.51
N VAL A 201 -5.73 14.08 -0.89
CA VAL A 201 -4.66 13.29 -1.55
C VAL A 201 -5.25 12.46 -2.68
N LEU A 202 -6.41 11.85 -2.45
CA LEU A 202 -7.12 11.03 -3.42
C LEU A 202 -7.58 11.84 -4.65
N GLU A 203 -8.12 13.04 -4.41
CA GLU A 203 -8.63 13.95 -5.46
C GLU A 203 -7.51 14.63 -6.28
N LYS A 204 -6.26 14.58 -5.81
CA LYS A 204 -5.15 15.30 -6.45
C LYS A 204 -4.73 14.62 -7.75
N ASP A 205 -4.72 15.36 -8.86
CA ASP A 205 -4.26 14.82 -10.15
C ASP A 205 -2.76 14.56 -10.16
N SER A 206 -1.97 15.54 -9.71
CA SER A 206 -0.50 15.47 -9.61
C SER A 206 0.00 16.07 -8.31
N PHE A 207 1.05 15.46 -7.75
CA PHE A 207 1.72 15.98 -6.57
C PHE A 207 2.74 17.05 -6.97
N PRO A 208 2.96 18.09 -6.14
CA PRO A 208 3.95 19.11 -6.46
C PRO A 208 5.40 18.63 -6.23
N GLN A 209 5.57 17.47 -5.60
CA GLN A 209 6.85 16.75 -5.54
C GLN A 209 7.10 16.06 -6.89
N ASP A 210 8.37 16.01 -7.30
CA ASP A 210 8.79 15.24 -8.49
C ASP A 210 8.73 13.74 -8.18
N LEU A 211 7.54 13.16 -8.32
CA LEU A 211 7.24 11.77 -8.04
C LEU A 211 7.04 11.01 -9.34
N SER A 212 7.52 9.77 -9.38
CA SER A 212 7.13 8.85 -10.43
C SER A 212 5.60 8.63 -10.41
N PRO A 213 5.00 8.27 -11.55
CA PRO A 213 3.59 7.89 -11.60
C PRO A 213 3.26 6.75 -10.62
N SER A 214 4.14 5.76 -10.49
CA SER A 214 3.97 4.62 -9.56
C SER A 214 3.88 5.06 -8.10
N VAL A 215 4.81 5.92 -7.65
CA VAL A 215 4.81 6.45 -6.28
C VAL A 215 3.58 7.33 -6.04
N SER A 216 3.19 8.13 -7.03
CA SER A 216 1.97 8.96 -6.93
C SER A 216 0.72 8.09 -6.77
N GLN A 217 0.61 7.00 -7.53
CA GLN A 217 -0.49 6.05 -7.43
C GLN A 217 -0.51 5.34 -6.07
N TRP A 218 0.64 4.85 -5.61
CA TRP A 218 0.77 4.22 -4.30
C TRP A 218 0.36 5.14 -3.14
N ILE A 219 0.76 6.42 -3.19
CA ILE A 219 0.33 7.44 -2.22
C ILE A 219 -1.20 7.59 -2.19
N LYS A 220 -1.85 7.60 -3.36
CA LYS A 220 -3.32 7.66 -3.45
C LYS A 220 -3.97 6.39 -2.91
N VAL A 221 -3.38 5.21 -3.11
CA VAL A 221 -3.88 3.95 -2.54
C VAL A 221 -3.83 3.99 -1.01
N ILE A 222 -2.76 4.51 -0.40
CA ILE A 222 -2.70 4.70 1.07
C ILE A 222 -3.87 5.59 1.54
N ALA A 223 -4.12 6.70 0.84
CA ALA A 223 -5.23 7.59 1.17
C ALA A 223 -6.61 6.92 0.99
N ALA A 224 -6.80 6.15 -0.08
CA ALA A 224 -7.99 5.34 -0.34
C ALA A 224 -8.24 4.33 0.80
N ARG A 225 -7.22 3.63 1.28
CA ARG A 225 -7.32 2.73 2.44
C ARG A 225 -7.70 3.49 3.71
N GLY A 226 -7.11 4.65 3.92
CA GLY A 226 -7.48 5.54 5.02
C GLY A 226 -8.97 5.89 4.99
N LEU A 227 -9.50 6.30 3.84
CA LEU A 227 -10.94 6.60 3.70
C LEU A 227 -11.81 5.35 3.85
N ALA A 228 -11.36 4.20 3.33
CA ALA A 228 -12.08 2.93 3.45
C ALA A 228 -12.21 2.47 4.91
N ASN A 229 -11.18 2.71 5.73
CA ASN A 229 -11.25 2.50 7.18
C ASN A 229 -12.31 3.39 7.87
N ILE A 230 -12.64 4.57 7.31
CA ILE A 230 -13.72 5.42 7.82
C ILE A 230 -15.09 4.86 7.39
N GLY A 231 -15.19 4.32 6.18
CA GLY A 231 -16.38 3.62 5.70
C GLY A 231 -17.58 4.53 5.38
N VAL A 232 -17.34 5.82 5.08
CA VAL A 232 -18.40 6.79 4.71
C VAL A 232 -18.19 7.33 3.30
N LEU A 233 -19.27 7.47 2.52
CA LEU A 233 -19.20 7.96 1.13
C LEU A 233 -18.91 9.46 1.01
N GLY A 234 -18.92 10.19 2.13
CA GLY A 234 -18.72 11.64 2.20
C GLY A 234 -19.92 12.45 1.67
N ASP A 235 -19.88 13.76 1.91
CA ASP A 235 -20.92 14.68 1.43
C ASP A 235 -21.06 14.60 -0.08
N GLY A 236 -22.28 14.41 -0.58
CA GLY A 236 -22.56 14.30 -2.02
C GLY A 236 -21.82 13.15 -2.70
N ASN A 237 -21.53 12.06 -1.98
CA ASN A 237 -20.79 10.89 -2.49
C ASN A 237 -19.37 11.22 -2.97
N ARG A 238 -18.73 12.29 -2.45
CA ARG A 238 -17.39 12.71 -2.89
C ARG A 238 -16.32 11.64 -2.74
N VAL A 239 -16.34 10.84 -1.68
CA VAL A 239 -15.37 9.74 -1.51
C VAL A 239 -15.61 8.66 -2.56
N HIS A 240 -16.87 8.29 -2.82
CA HIS A 240 -17.23 7.38 -3.90
C HIS A 240 -16.70 7.88 -5.25
N ASN A 241 -16.98 9.14 -5.60
CA ASN A 241 -16.55 9.71 -6.88
C ASN A 241 -15.01 9.71 -7.01
N ALA A 242 -14.29 10.01 -5.94
CA ALA A 242 -12.82 10.01 -5.94
C ALA A 242 -12.24 8.58 -6.08
N MET A 243 -12.85 7.58 -5.43
CA MET A 243 -12.46 6.17 -5.59
C MET A 243 -12.73 5.68 -7.02
N PHE A 244 -13.91 6.00 -7.57
CA PHE A 244 -14.29 5.63 -8.93
C PHE A 244 -13.42 6.29 -9.99
N LYS A 245 -13.01 7.55 -9.78
CA LYS A 245 -12.01 8.21 -10.63
C LYS A 245 -10.70 7.44 -10.67
N MET A 246 -10.25 6.84 -9.57
CA MET A 246 -9.06 5.99 -9.55
C MET A 246 -9.28 4.62 -10.21
N ILE A 247 -10.45 4.01 -9.99
CA ILE A 247 -10.80 2.72 -10.61
C ILE A 247 -10.89 2.85 -12.14
N GLY A 248 -11.41 3.97 -12.63
CA GLY A 248 -11.50 4.31 -14.05
C GLY A 248 -10.27 4.99 -14.64
N ASP A 249 -9.18 5.18 -13.87
CA ASP A 249 -7.97 5.81 -14.40
C ASP A 249 -7.19 4.81 -15.27
N GLU A 250 -7.40 4.84 -16.58
CA GLU A 250 -6.72 3.99 -17.57
C GLU A 250 -5.19 4.15 -17.54
N LYS A 251 -4.67 5.27 -17.01
CA LYS A 251 -3.23 5.49 -16.84
C LYS A 251 -2.70 4.84 -15.56
N ALA A 252 -3.60 4.46 -14.65
CA ALA A 252 -3.25 3.68 -13.49
C ALA A 252 -3.04 2.23 -13.85
N ARG A 253 -2.11 1.59 -13.13
CA ARG A 253 -1.87 0.16 -13.30
C ARG A 253 -3.11 -0.62 -12.95
N LEU A 254 -3.33 -1.71 -13.68
CA LEU A 254 -4.50 -2.56 -13.48
C LEU A 254 -4.61 -3.05 -12.03
N ASN A 255 -3.50 -3.52 -11.42
CA ASN A 255 -3.49 -3.95 -10.02
C ASN A 255 -3.83 -2.82 -9.03
N THR A 256 -3.43 -1.57 -9.33
CA THR A 256 -3.81 -0.41 -8.50
C THR A 256 -5.32 -0.17 -8.57
N ARG A 257 -5.90 -0.19 -9.78
CA ARG A 257 -7.34 -0.01 -10.00
C ARG A 257 -8.13 -1.10 -9.28
N VAL A 258 -7.70 -2.36 -9.39
CA VAL A 258 -8.31 -3.48 -8.67
C VAL A 258 -8.18 -3.33 -7.16
N ARG A 259 -7.01 -2.93 -6.65
CA ARG A 259 -6.81 -2.74 -5.22
C ARG A 259 -7.74 -1.66 -4.66
N VAL A 260 -7.99 -0.59 -5.41
CA VAL A 260 -8.98 0.44 -5.01
C VAL A 260 -10.41 -0.10 -5.08
N ALA A 261 -10.74 -0.89 -6.10
CA ALA A 261 -12.06 -1.54 -6.19
C ALA A 261 -12.31 -2.51 -5.01
N GLU A 262 -11.30 -3.26 -4.58
CA GLU A 262 -11.39 -4.14 -3.41
C GLU A 262 -11.79 -3.37 -2.14
N LEU A 263 -11.26 -2.16 -1.95
CA LEU A 263 -11.54 -1.34 -0.77
C LEU A 263 -13.00 -0.89 -0.67
N LEU A 264 -13.76 -0.96 -1.77
CA LEU A 264 -15.19 -0.66 -1.75
C LEU A 264 -15.96 -1.60 -0.83
N ASP A 265 -15.45 -2.81 -0.57
CA ASP A 265 -16.00 -3.78 0.40
C ASP A 265 -16.24 -3.16 1.78
N MET A 266 -15.33 -2.27 2.20
CA MET A 266 -15.41 -1.59 3.50
C MET A 266 -16.56 -0.58 3.58
N TYR A 267 -17.17 -0.23 2.44
CA TYR A 267 -18.31 0.68 2.34
C TYR A 267 -19.64 -0.04 2.13
N LYS A 268 -19.69 -1.39 2.18
CA LYS A 268 -20.92 -2.19 1.98
C LYS A 268 -22.14 -1.63 2.73
N ASN A 269 -21.96 -1.27 4.00
CA ASN A 269 -23.03 -0.69 4.82
C ASN A 269 -23.47 0.71 4.33
N ALA A 270 -22.52 1.54 3.89
CA ALA A 270 -22.82 2.87 3.39
C ALA A 270 -23.54 2.82 2.03
N TYR A 271 -23.14 1.91 1.14
CA TYR A 271 -23.82 1.70 -0.14
C TYR A 271 -25.28 1.26 0.00
N GLY A 272 -25.60 0.40 0.98
CA GLY A 272 -26.99 -0.03 1.23
C GLY A 272 -27.97 1.09 1.56
N SER A 273 -27.48 2.28 1.93
CA SER A 273 -28.31 3.47 2.21
C SER A 273 -28.00 4.67 1.31
N ALA A 274 -27.15 4.48 0.28
CA ALA A 274 -26.70 5.56 -0.58
C ALA A 274 -27.84 6.13 -1.44
N THR A 275 -27.77 7.43 -1.68
CA THR A 275 -28.68 8.15 -2.60
C THR A 275 -27.88 9.10 -3.47
N GLY A 276 -28.40 9.42 -4.67
CA GLY A 276 -27.74 10.35 -5.58
C GLY A 276 -26.43 9.84 -6.19
N LEU A 277 -26.24 8.52 -6.30
CA LEU A 277 -25.15 7.94 -7.09
C LEU A 277 -25.47 8.05 -8.58
N ASN A 278 -24.45 8.27 -9.39
CA ASN A 278 -24.57 8.14 -10.84
C ASN A 278 -24.45 6.67 -11.24
N GLU A 279 -25.57 5.92 -11.12
CA GLU A 279 -25.58 4.47 -11.31
C GLU A 279 -24.96 4.04 -12.65
N GLN A 280 -25.19 4.79 -13.73
CA GLN A 280 -24.64 4.49 -15.05
C GLN A 280 -23.10 4.59 -15.06
N GLU A 281 -22.54 5.71 -14.60
CA GLU A 281 -21.08 5.92 -14.56
C GLU A 281 -20.39 4.92 -13.63
N THR A 282 -21.02 4.65 -12.49
CA THR A 282 -20.57 3.63 -11.53
C THR A 282 -20.48 2.25 -12.20
N VAL A 283 -21.55 1.79 -12.85
CA VAL A 283 -21.54 0.49 -13.52
C VAL A 283 -20.60 0.47 -14.72
N GLN A 284 -20.55 1.52 -15.53
CA GLN A 284 -19.60 1.63 -16.65
C GLN A 284 -18.14 1.52 -16.18
N THR A 285 -17.78 2.17 -15.07
CA THR A 285 -16.42 2.12 -14.51
C THR A 285 -16.04 0.70 -14.03
N LEU A 286 -16.96 0.00 -13.36
CA LEU A 286 -16.72 -1.38 -12.92
C LEU A 286 -16.69 -2.37 -14.09
N LEU A 287 -17.53 -2.18 -15.10
CA LEU A 287 -17.47 -2.97 -16.34
C LEU A 287 -16.16 -2.73 -17.07
N GLN A 288 -15.70 -1.48 -17.20
CA GLN A 288 -14.40 -1.17 -17.80
C GLN A 288 -13.26 -1.90 -17.07
N LEU A 289 -13.24 -1.84 -15.73
CA LEU A 289 -12.26 -2.60 -14.96
C LEU A 289 -12.36 -4.11 -15.22
N ALA A 290 -13.57 -4.67 -15.28
CA ALA A 290 -13.78 -6.08 -15.57
C ALA A 290 -13.29 -6.46 -16.98
N THR A 291 -13.57 -5.63 -17.98
CA THR A 291 -13.13 -5.82 -19.37
C THR A 291 -11.59 -5.80 -19.46
N ASP A 292 -10.94 -4.83 -18.81
CA ASP A 292 -9.49 -4.70 -18.83
C ASP A 292 -8.80 -5.90 -18.16
N ILE A 293 -9.34 -6.39 -17.03
CA ILE A 293 -8.86 -7.62 -16.39
C ILE A 293 -9.05 -8.82 -17.33
N ALA A 294 -10.24 -8.98 -17.90
CA ALA A 294 -10.54 -10.16 -18.70
C ALA A 294 -9.69 -10.21 -19.98
N SER A 295 -9.43 -9.05 -20.60
CA SER A 295 -8.56 -8.92 -21.77
C SER A 295 -7.11 -9.27 -21.45
N ASP A 296 -6.51 -8.70 -20.39
CA ASP A 296 -5.11 -9.01 -20.02
C ASP A 296 -4.94 -10.47 -19.60
N GLU A 297 -5.90 -11.04 -18.89
CA GLU A 297 -5.84 -12.45 -18.48
C GLU A 297 -6.08 -13.41 -19.65
N GLU A 298 -6.94 -13.05 -20.62
CA GLU A 298 -7.13 -13.83 -21.85
C GLU A 298 -5.87 -13.84 -22.72
N GLU A 299 -5.20 -12.70 -22.93
CA GLU A 299 -3.95 -12.63 -23.69
C GLU A 299 -2.90 -13.55 -23.09
N ARG A 300 -2.76 -13.54 -21.76
CA ARG A 300 -1.83 -14.43 -21.04
C ARG A 300 -2.23 -15.89 -21.12
N ALA A 301 -3.53 -16.18 -21.07
CA ALA A 301 -4.05 -17.53 -21.19
C ALA A 301 -3.79 -18.10 -22.59
N ILE A 302 -3.92 -17.28 -23.64
CA ILE A 302 -3.56 -17.63 -25.03
C ILE A 302 -2.06 -17.91 -25.13
N LYS A 303 -1.22 -16.99 -24.64
CA LYS A 303 0.25 -17.15 -24.66
C LYS A 303 0.69 -18.44 -23.97
N TYR A 304 0.15 -18.72 -22.78
CA TYR A 304 0.45 -19.95 -22.05
C TYR A 304 0.01 -21.21 -22.81
N GLU A 305 -1.19 -21.22 -23.40
CA GLU A 305 -1.65 -22.35 -24.23
C GLU A 305 -0.74 -22.58 -25.45
N ASP A 306 -0.35 -21.50 -26.14
CA ASP A 306 0.54 -21.56 -27.29
C ASP A 306 1.93 -22.10 -26.92
N GLU A 307 2.47 -21.71 -25.75
CA GLU A 307 3.75 -22.23 -25.25
C GLU A 307 3.66 -23.72 -24.88
N MET A 308 2.58 -24.14 -24.23
CA MET A 308 2.38 -25.53 -23.82
C MET A 308 2.09 -26.47 -25.00
N LEU A 309 1.31 -26.02 -26.00
CA LEU A 309 1.01 -26.79 -27.21
C LEU A 309 2.14 -26.71 -28.24
N GLY A 310 2.77 -25.54 -28.37
CA GLY A 310 3.87 -25.26 -29.30
C GLY A 310 5.21 -25.83 -28.85
N GLY A 311 5.46 -25.96 -27.55
CA GLY A 311 6.65 -26.60 -26.99
C GLY A 311 6.78 -28.10 -27.30
N MET A 312 5.67 -28.77 -27.64
CA MET A 312 5.69 -30.16 -28.12
C MET A 312 5.63 -30.28 -29.65
N GLY A 313 5.12 -29.27 -30.37
CA GLY A 313 5.01 -29.27 -31.84
C GLY A 313 6.13 -28.53 -32.59
N GLY A 314 6.98 -27.80 -31.85
CA GLY A 314 8.04 -26.92 -32.34
C GLY A 314 9.38 -27.59 -32.67
N MET A 315 9.47 -28.92 -32.69
CA MET A 315 10.31 -29.55 -33.71
C MET A 315 9.67 -29.24 -35.07
N ARG A 316 9.90 -28.01 -35.54
CA ARG A 316 9.98 -27.73 -36.96
C ARG A 316 10.98 -28.73 -37.50
N MET A 317 10.46 -29.84 -38.02
CA MET A 317 11.11 -30.69 -39.00
C MET A 317 11.48 -29.78 -40.16
N GLY A 318 12.59 -29.04 -40.00
CA GLY A 318 13.33 -28.45 -41.08
C GLY A 318 13.80 -29.62 -41.92
N SER A 319 12.98 -30.01 -42.88
CA SER A 319 13.32 -30.84 -44.03
C SER A 319 14.36 -30.07 -44.85
N GLY A 320 15.60 -30.05 -44.35
CA GLY A 320 16.59 -29.06 -44.77
C GLY A 320 18.02 -29.42 -44.38
N ARG A 321 18.44 -30.63 -44.76
CA ARG A 321 19.77 -30.90 -45.33
C ARG A 321 21.01 -30.40 -44.55
N GLY A 322 21.52 -31.30 -43.71
CA GLY A 322 22.95 -31.66 -43.76
C GLY A 322 23.88 -31.06 -42.70
N GLY A 323 24.39 -31.95 -41.85
CA GLY A 323 25.79 -31.94 -41.40
C GLY A 323 26.08 -31.16 -40.12
N GLY A 324 26.21 -31.88 -39.00
CA GLY A 324 26.86 -31.35 -37.80
C GLY A 324 26.34 -31.95 -36.51
N PHE A 325 26.79 -33.15 -36.16
CA PHE A 325 26.65 -33.69 -34.81
C PHE A 325 27.50 -32.83 -33.84
N GLY A 326 26.85 -31.88 -33.18
CA GLY A 326 27.40 -31.12 -32.05
C GLY A 326 26.61 -31.40 -30.79
N PHE A 327 26.89 -32.53 -30.14
CA PHE A 327 26.53 -32.75 -28.74
C PHE A 327 27.44 -31.86 -27.89
N GLY A 328 26.93 -30.72 -27.41
CA GLY A 328 27.72 -29.83 -26.58
C GLY A 328 27.03 -28.51 -26.27
N GLY A 329 26.15 -28.53 -25.28
CA GLY A 329 25.52 -27.32 -24.76
C GLY A 329 24.27 -27.67 -23.99
N GLY A 330 24.42 -28.04 -22.72
CA GLY A 330 23.30 -28.11 -21.78
C GLY A 330 22.79 -26.70 -21.51
N GLY A 331 22.06 -26.15 -22.47
CA GLY A 331 21.20 -25.00 -22.23
C GLY A 331 20.09 -25.46 -21.31
N GLU A 332 20.07 -24.89 -20.12
CA GLU A 332 18.96 -25.01 -19.18
C GLU A 332 17.67 -24.69 -19.96
N ILE A 333 16.77 -25.68 -20.05
CA ILE A 333 15.47 -25.44 -20.64
C ILE A 333 14.75 -24.56 -19.62
N GLU A 334 14.77 -23.25 -19.84
CA GLU A 334 13.89 -22.33 -19.13
C GLU A 334 12.46 -22.83 -19.37
N LEU A 335 11.88 -23.40 -18.31
CA LEU A 335 10.47 -23.78 -18.31
C LEU A 335 9.66 -22.50 -18.57
N PRO A 336 8.58 -22.58 -19.36
CA PRO A 336 7.73 -21.42 -19.60
C PRO A 336 7.28 -20.82 -18.26
N ASP A 337 7.26 -19.49 -18.19
CA ASP A 337 6.80 -18.77 -17.01
C ASP A 337 5.47 -19.35 -16.56
N GLU A 338 5.41 -19.80 -15.30
CA GLU A 338 4.22 -20.42 -14.75
C GLU A 338 3.04 -19.44 -14.88
N TYR A 339 1.91 -19.92 -15.43
CA TYR A 339 0.70 -19.11 -15.51
C TYR A 339 0.35 -18.57 -14.12
N GLN A 340 0.42 -17.24 -13.94
CA GLN A 340 0.44 -16.58 -12.63
C GLN A 340 -0.94 -16.64 -11.93
N ARG A 341 -1.30 -17.82 -11.43
CA ARG A 341 -2.59 -18.14 -10.80
C ARG A 341 -2.94 -17.19 -9.65
N ARG A 342 -1.96 -16.87 -8.79
CA ARG A 342 -2.16 -16.01 -7.63
C ARG A 342 -2.60 -14.60 -8.06
N ARG A 343 -1.98 -14.04 -9.10
CA ARG A 343 -2.34 -12.74 -9.66
C ARG A 343 -3.78 -12.72 -10.19
N LEU A 344 -4.17 -13.74 -10.95
CA LEU A 344 -5.54 -13.91 -11.44
C LEU A 344 -6.54 -13.92 -10.27
N VAL A 345 -6.28 -14.72 -9.23
CA VAL A 345 -7.15 -14.80 -8.04
C VAL A 345 -7.25 -13.46 -7.33
N LEU A 346 -6.13 -12.77 -7.12
CA LEU A 346 -6.11 -11.44 -6.50
C LEU A 346 -6.97 -10.45 -7.28
N ARG A 347 -6.81 -10.42 -8.62
CA ARG A 347 -7.54 -9.49 -9.48
C ARG A 347 -9.05 -9.75 -9.48
N LEU A 348 -9.44 -11.00 -9.70
CA LEU A 348 -10.85 -11.38 -9.72
C LEU A 348 -11.52 -11.25 -8.34
N THR A 349 -10.79 -11.52 -7.25
CA THR A 349 -11.30 -11.31 -5.89
C THR A 349 -11.52 -9.83 -5.59
N GLY A 350 -10.59 -8.96 -5.98
CA GLY A 350 -10.73 -7.51 -5.82
C GLY A 350 -11.90 -6.94 -6.63
N LEU A 351 -12.05 -7.37 -7.89
CA LEU A 351 -13.20 -7.03 -8.72
C LEU A 351 -14.52 -7.51 -8.09
N LYS A 352 -14.59 -8.79 -7.70
CA LYS A 352 -15.78 -9.38 -7.05
C LYS A 352 -16.23 -8.57 -5.85
N LYS A 353 -15.31 -8.30 -4.91
CA LYS A 353 -15.57 -7.48 -3.72
C LYS A 353 -16.09 -6.09 -4.07
N GLY A 354 -15.47 -5.43 -5.06
CA GLY A 354 -15.90 -4.11 -5.53
C GLY A 354 -17.32 -4.12 -6.09
N VAL A 355 -17.63 -5.09 -6.95
CA VAL A 355 -18.96 -5.24 -7.56
C VAL A 355 -20.02 -5.57 -6.52
N GLU A 356 -19.77 -6.55 -5.64
CA GLU A 356 -20.68 -6.92 -4.56
C GLU A 356 -20.97 -5.77 -3.59
N ALA A 357 -19.98 -4.93 -3.32
CA ALA A 357 -20.14 -3.81 -2.40
C ALA A 357 -21.08 -2.72 -2.93
N VAL A 358 -20.99 -2.44 -4.23
CA VAL A 358 -21.71 -1.34 -4.89
C VAL A 358 -23.09 -1.77 -5.38
N LYS A 359 -23.25 -3.04 -5.78
CA LYS A 359 -24.49 -3.57 -6.34
C LYS A 359 -25.77 -3.21 -5.54
N PRO A 360 -25.81 -3.28 -4.19
CA PRO A 360 -27.00 -2.91 -3.42
C PRO A 360 -27.47 -1.47 -3.59
N ALA A 361 -26.58 -0.57 -4.04
CA ALA A 361 -26.89 0.83 -4.28
C ALA A 361 -27.44 1.09 -5.70
N ILE A 362 -27.38 0.11 -6.60
CA ILE A 362 -27.85 0.21 -7.99
C ILE A 362 -29.32 -0.19 -8.04
N LYS A 363 -30.20 0.77 -8.39
CA LYS A 363 -31.66 0.58 -8.38
C LYS A 363 -32.18 0.20 -9.75
N ASP A 364 -31.53 0.67 -10.82
CA ASP A 364 -31.84 0.24 -12.18
C ASP A 364 -31.50 -1.24 -12.34
N GLN A 365 -32.53 -2.06 -12.58
CA GLN A 365 -32.41 -3.50 -12.72
C GLN A 365 -31.55 -3.91 -13.92
N ARG A 366 -31.49 -3.09 -14.98
CA ARG A 366 -30.59 -3.35 -16.11
C ARG A 366 -29.14 -3.29 -15.65
N PHE A 367 -28.77 -2.23 -14.92
CA PHE A 367 -27.40 -2.05 -14.44
C PHE A 367 -27.03 -3.09 -13.38
N ALA A 368 -27.94 -3.42 -12.47
CA ALA A 368 -27.72 -4.50 -11.50
C ALA A 368 -27.53 -5.87 -12.19
N GLY A 369 -28.29 -6.14 -13.25
CA GLY A 369 -28.16 -7.35 -14.06
C GLY A 369 -26.79 -7.49 -14.74
N LEU A 370 -26.23 -6.39 -15.27
CA LEU A 370 -24.88 -6.40 -15.86
C LEU A 370 -23.81 -6.74 -14.81
N LEU A 371 -23.94 -6.22 -13.59
CA LEU A 371 -23.03 -6.58 -12.49
C LEU A 371 -23.16 -8.07 -12.10
N ASP A 372 -24.37 -8.63 -12.14
CA ASP A 372 -24.60 -10.06 -11.92
C ASP A 372 -23.98 -10.95 -13.00
N GLU A 373 -23.99 -10.51 -14.26
CA GLU A 373 -23.31 -11.20 -15.35
C GLU A 373 -21.79 -11.25 -15.10
N VAL A 374 -21.18 -10.14 -14.65
CA VAL A 374 -19.75 -10.13 -14.28
C VAL A 374 -19.47 -11.11 -13.14
N LEU A 375 -20.24 -11.05 -12.05
CA LEU A 375 -20.05 -11.96 -10.90
C LEU A 375 -20.19 -13.43 -11.31
N THR A 376 -21.17 -13.74 -12.17
CA THR A 376 -21.39 -15.10 -12.69
C THR A 376 -20.25 -15.55 -13.59
N ALA A 377 -19.66 -14.66 -14.39
CA ALA A 377 -18.56 -14.99 -15.29
C ALA A 377 -17.25 -15.31 -14.54
N ILE A 378 -16.94 -14.57 -13.46
CA ILE A 378 -15.67 -14.73 -12.74
C ILE A 378 -15.67 -15.89 -11.73
N GLU A 379 -16.84 -16.32 -11.26
CA GLU A 379 -16.97 -17.34 -10.21
C GLU A 379 -16.36 -18.71 -10.57
N PRO A 380 -16.58 -19.28 -11.79
CA PRO A 380 -15.97 -20.56 -12.17
C PRO A 380 -14.44 -20.47 -12.22
N VAL A 381 -13.91 -19.35 -12.71
CA VAL A 381 -12.46 -19.10 -12.79
C VAL A 381 -11.85 -19.03 -11.40
N LEU A 382 -12.46 -18.29 -10.47
CA LEU A 382 -12.02 -18.22 -9.07
C LEU A 382 -12.03 -19.59 -8.40
N ASN A 383 -13.13 -20.33 -8.52
CA ASN A 383 -13.25 -21.65 -7.92
C ASN A 383 -12.15 -22.58 -8.44
N ARG A 384 -11.96 -22.63 -9.76
CA ARG A 384 -10.93 -23.46 -10.38
C ARG A 384 -9.51 -23.02 -10.02
N ALA A 385 -9.24 -21.71 -10.01
CA ALA A 385 -7.93 -21.17 -9.68
C ALA A 385 -7.54 -21.39 -8.21
N THR A 386 -8.44 -21.85 -7.34
CA THR A 386 -8.12 -22.19 -5.95
C THR A 386 -7.98 -23.71 -5.71
N GLU A 387 -8.25 -24.55 -6.71
CA GLU A 387 -8.11 -26.00 -6.60
C GLU A 387 -6.64 -26.42 -6.38
N GLU A 388 -6.44 -27.44 -5.54
CA GLU A 388 -5.11 -28.02 -5.27
C GLU A 388 -4.57 -28.80 -6.49
N ASN A 389 -5.44 -29.57 -7.16
CA ASN A 389 -5.09 -30.45 -8.28
C ASN A 389 -5.52 -29.84 -9.62
N LEU A 390 -5.15 -28.59 -9.85
CA LEU A 390 -5.55 -27.83 -11.03
C LEU A 390 -4.85 -28.30 -12.31
N ILE A 391 -5.62 -28.54 -13.37
CA ILE A 391 -5.11 -28.60 -14.74
C ILE A 391 -5.14 -27.19 -15.33
N LEU A 392 -3.96 -26.58 -15.53
CA LEU A 392 -3.84 -25.18 -16.00
C LEU A 392 -4.52 -24.92 -17.36
N LEU A 393 -4.53 -25.89 -18.27
CA LEU A 393 -5.25 -25.76 -19.55
C LEU A 393 -6.77 -25.63 -19.37
N ASN A 394 -7.34 -26.23 -18.33
CA ASN A 394 -8.76 -26.04 -18.03
C ASN A 394 -9.00 -24.63 -17.45
N LEU A 395 -8.07 -24.10 -16.65
CA LEU A 395 -8.14 -22.71 -16.18
C LEU A 395 -8.10 -21.73 -17.35
N VAL A 396 -7.18 -21.91 -18.29
CA VAL A 396 -7.10 -21.10 -19.51
C VAL A 396 -8.42 -21.10 -20.28
N THR A 397 -9.04 -22.26 -20.45
CA THR A 397 -10.34 -22.38 -21.12
C THR A 397 -11.41 -21.57 -20.40
N ASP A 398 -11.47 -21.65 -19.07
CA ASP A 398 -12.43 -20.90 -18.27
C ASP A 398 -12.16 -19.38 -18.33
N VAL A 399 -10.88 -18.94 -18.35
CA VAL A 399 -10.52 -17.52 -18.49
C VAL A 399 -10.99 -16.96 -19.83
N LYS A 400 -10.81 -17.69 -20.94
CA LYS A 400 -11.32 -17.29 -22.27
C LYS A 400 -12.84 -17.17 -22.28
N GLN A 401 -13.54 -18.13 -21.66
CA GLN A 401 -14.99 -18.09 -21.54
C GLN A 401 -15.46 -16.89 -20.70
N MET A 402 -14.80 -16.64 -19.58
CA MET A 402 -15.04 -15.45 -18.73
C MET A 402 -14.86 -14.15 -19.53
N SER A 403 -13.77 -14.04 -20.29
CA SER A 403 -13.49 -12.85 -21.13
C SER A 403 -14.58 -12.60 -22.16
N SER A 404 -14.98 -13.63 -22.91
CA SER A 404 -16.08 -13.52 -23.89
C SER A 404 -17.41 -13.06 -23.24
N THR A 405 -17.76 -13.60 -22.06
CA THR A 405 -18.95 -13.21 -21.33
C THR A 405 -18.89 -11.75 -20.86
N ILE A 406 -17.76 -11.33 -20.28
CA ILE A 406 -17.56 -9.95 -19.81
C ILE A 406 -17.57 -8.95 -20.98
N ALA A 407 -16.94 -9.29 -22.11
CA ALA A 407 -16.95 -8.47 -23.31
C ALA A 407 -18.39 -8.26 -23.84
N THR A 408 -19.21 -9.32 -23.83
CA THR A 408 -20.62 -9.24 -24.24
C THR A 408 -21.43 -8.33 -23.32
N ALA A 409 -21.26 -8.45 -22.00
CA ALA A 409 -21.94 -7.60 -21.02
C ALA A 409 -21.54 -6.11 -21.19
N SER A 410 -20.25 -5.86 -21.42
CA SER A 410 -19.66 -4.52 -21.55
C SER A 410 -20.09 -3.80 -22.83
N ALA A 411 -20.21 -4.53 -23.94
CA ALA A 411 -20.70 -4.01 -25.22
C ALA A 411 -22.12 -3.40 -25.12
N SER A 412 -22.94 -3.87 -24.17
CA SER A 412 -24.29 -3.32 -23.94
C SER A 412 -24.31 -1.86 -23.46
N LEU A 413 -23.18 -1.36 -22.94
CA LEU A 413 -22.97 0.03 -22.51
C LEU A 413 -21.93 0.76 -23.37
N GLY A 414 -21.44 0.14 -24.45
CA GLY A 414 -20.38 0.71 -25.30
C GLY A 414 -19.02 0.80 -24.60
N VAL A 415 -18.77 -0.09 -23.63
CA VAL A 415 -17.49 -0.21 -22.91
C VAL A 415 -16.61 -1.19 -23.67
N GLU A 416 -15.40 -0.77 -24.04
CA GLU A 416 -14.40 -1.55 -24.78
C GLU A 416 -13.12 -1.67 -23.95
N ALA A 417 -12.35 -2.75 -24.12
CA ALA A 417 -11.10 -2.94 -23.39
C ALA A 417 -10.10 -1.83 -23.70
N VAL A 418 -9.37 -1.37 -22.69
CA VAL A 418 -8.25 -0.44 -22.86
C VAL A 418 -6.95 -1.18 -22.55
N ASP A 419 -5.99 -1.10 -23.47
CA ASP A 419 -4.66 -1.67 -23.29
C ASP A 419 -4.03 -1.13 -22.00
N ALA A 420 -3.85 -2.01 -21.02
CA ALA A 420 -3.22 -1.63 -19.77
C ALA A 420 -1.76 -1.19 -20.03
N PRO A 421 -1.27 -0.16 -19.31
CA PRO A 421 0.16 0.14 -19.34
C PRO A 421 0.97 -1.11 -18.99
N PRO A 422 2.07 -1.41 -19.69
CA PRO A 422 2.86 -2.61 -19.43
C PRO A 422 3.32 -2.63 -17.97
N GLU A 423 3.08 -3.74 -17.28
CA GLU A 423 3.67 -4.02 -15.97
C GLU A 423 5.18 -4.23 -16.17
N SER A 424 6.04 -3.47 -15.50
CA SER A 424 7.49 -3.67 -15.59
C SER A 424 7.90 -4.94 -14.85
N GLU A 425 8.94 -5.64 -15.32
CA GLU A 425 9.49 -6.84 -14.66
C GLU A 425 9.84 -6.61 -13.18
N GLU A 426 10.36 -5.42 -12.83
CA GLU A 426 10.67 -5.02 -11.46
C GLU A 426 9.43 -5.04 -10.53
N GLU A 427 8.23 -4.86 -11.08
CA GLU A 427 6.98 -4.83 -10.32
C GLU A 427 6.32 -6.19 -10.23
N ALA A 428 6.48 -7.02 -11.25
CA ALA A 428 6.19 -8.43 -11.11
C ALA A 428 7.04 -9.00 -9.95
N ALA A 429 8.31 -8.59 -9.84
CA ALA A 429 9.17 -8.95 -8.73
C ALA A 429 8.76 -8.31 -7.38
N GLU A 430 8.31 -7.06 -7.36
CA GLU A 430 7.83 -6.41 -6.13
C GLU A 430 6.55 -7.08 -5.59
N LEU A 431 5.61 -7.44 -6.47
CA LEU A 431 4.41 -8.20 -6.10
C LEU A 431 4.78 -9.56 -5.51
N LEU A 432 5.77 -10.25 -6.08
CA LEU A 432 6.32 -11.50 -5.54
C LEU A 432 6.97 -11.30 -4.15
N GLN A 433 7.63 -10.15 -3.91
CA GLN A 433 8.20 -9.85 -2.59
C GLN A 433 7.14 -9.50 -1.55
N GLU A 434 6.11 -8.72 -1.91
CA GLU A 434 4.96 -8.47 -1.03
C GLU A 434 4.23 -9.79 -0.70
N GLU A 435 4.16 -10.70 -1.66
CA GLU A 435 3.60 -12.06 -1.53
C GLU A 435 4.40 -12.93 -0.55
N GLU A 436 5.72 -13.00 -0.67
CA GLU A 436 6.58 -13.71 0.28
C GLU A 436 6.46 -13.14 1.71
N ALA A 437 6.36 -11.81 1.83
CA ALA A 437 6.21 -11.15 3.11
C ALA A 437 4.85 -11.42 3.78
N ALA A 438 3.76 -11.51 2.98
CA ALA A 438 2.44 -11.84 3.48
C ALA A 438 2.35 -13.30 3.96
N GLU A 439 2.92 -14.24 3.20
CA GLU A 439 2.97 -15.66 3.58
C GLU A 439 3.80 -15.87 4.85
N ALA A 440 4.92 -15.15 5.00
CA ALA A 440 5.73 -15.16 6.22
C ALA A 440 5.02 -14.54 7.44
N ALA A 441 4.00 -13.71 7.24
CA ALA A 441 3.25 -13.04 8.29
C ALA A 441 2.03 -13.82 8.78
N GLU A 442 1.58 -14.86 8.06
CA GLU A 442 0.55 -15.76 8.57
C GLU A 442 1.13 -16.60 9.72
N PRO A 443 0.57 -16.50 10.94
CA PRO A 443 1.00 -17.36 12.04
C PRO A 443 0.72 -18.81 11.64
N ALA A 444 1.74 -19.67 11.70
CA ALA A 444 1.57 -21.11 11.56
C ALA A 444 0.51 -21.58 12.57
N ASN A 445 -0.71 -21.81 12.06
CA ASN A 445 -1.84 -22.28 12.85
C ASN A 445 -1.74 -23.77 13.14
#